data_AF-A0A959CR37-F1
#
_entry.id   AF-A0A959CR37-F1
#
_cell.length_a   1.000
_cell.length_b   1.000
_cell.length_c   1.000
_cell.angle_alpha   90.00
_cell.angle_beta   90.00
_cell.angle_gamma   90.00
#
_symmetry.space_group_name_H-M   'P 1'
#
loop_
_entity.id
_entity.type
_entity.pdbx_description
1 polymer ?
#
loop_
_entity_poly.entity_id
_entity_poly.type
_entity_poly.pdbx_seq_one_letter_code
_entity_poly.pdbx_strand_id
1 'polypeptide(L)' 'TKAYDDVENFPNKFTANYLFLINQTESDIPRVNNASRERREELDAKWETLQAKGRKILEEDVPAFNQLLWKAGIGAVWGF' A
#
# COMPACT_ATOMS: atom_id res chain seq x y z
N THR A 1 25.20 16.78 4.26
CA THR A 1 24.66 15.42 4.38
C THR A 1 23.24 15.46 3.87
N LYS A 2 22.96 14.89 2.70
CA LYS A 2 21.60 14.79 2.14
C LYS A 2 21.29 13.31 1.89
N ALA A 3 20.01 13.00 2.10
CA ALA A 3 19.27 11.78 1.77
C ALA A 3 19.13 10.72 2.88
N TYR A 4 17.87 10.28 3.05
CA TYR A 4 17.34 9.12 3.78
C TYR A 4 16.87 9.29 5.24
N ASP A 5 16.00 10.26 5.50
CA ASP A 5 15.15 10.28 6.74
C ASP A 5 13.70 9.79 6.47
N ASP A 6 13.31 9.65 5.19
CA ASP A 6 11.98 9.17 4.82
C ASP A 6 11.79 7.65 5.07
N VAL A 7 12.88 6.89 5.20
CA VAL A 7 12.86 5.44 5.40
C VAL A 7 12.65 5.06 6.87
N GLU A 8 13.06 5.92 7.81
CA GLU A 8 12.74 5.75 9.24
C GLU A 8 11.30 6.19 9.56
N ASN A 9 10.78 7.19 8.84
CA ASN A 9 9.45 7.76 9.12
C ASN A 9 8.26 7.00 8.50
N PHE A 10 8.49 6.12 7.54
CA PHE A 10 7.45 5.23 7.02
C PHE A 10 7.72 3.79 7.45
N PRO A 11 7.25 3.37 8.65
CA PRO A 11 7.28 1.96 9.00
C PRO A 11 6.63 1.17 7.87
N ASN A 12 7.20 0.00 7.52
CA ASN A 12 6.67 -0.91 6.52
C ASN A 12 5.33 -1.50 7.00
N LYS A 13 4.30 -0.68 7.21
CA LYS A 13 3.09 -0.98 8.00
C LYS A 13 2.46 -2.31 7.58
N PHE A 14 1.74 -2.29 6.47
CA PHE A 14 1.01 -3.44 6.01
C PHE A 14 1.93 -4.44 5.30
N THR A 15 2.88 -3.96 4.50
CA THR A 15 3.85 -4.78 3.76
C THR A 15 4.73 -5.64 4.66
N ALA A 16 5.10 -5.19 5.88
CA ALA A 16 5.86 -6.03 6.80
C ALA A 16 5.11 -7.30 7.21
N ASN A 17 3.77 -7.30 7.21
CA ASN A 17 3.00 -8.50 7.51
C ASN A 17 3.15 -9.56 6.41
N TYR A 18 3.21 -9.15 5.14
CA TYR A 18 3.50 -10.05 4.03
C TYR A 18 4.94 -10.55 4.06
N LEU A 19 5.91 -9.66 4.30
CA LEU A 19 7.32 -10.06 4.43
C LEU A 19 7.52 -11.06 5.57
N PHE A 20 6.87 -10.82 6.72
CA PHE A 20 6.90 -11.75 7.84
C PHE A 20 6.31 -13.12 7.48
N LEU A 21 5.14 -13.14 6.81
CA LEU A 21 4.53 -14.38 6.34
C LEU A 21 5.45 -15.15 5.36
N ILE A 22 6.06 -14.46 4.40
CA ILE A 22 6.99 -15.07 3.43
C ILE A 22 8.18 -15.68 4.17
N ASN A 23 8.82 -14.92 5.06
CA ASN A 23 9.96 -15.37 5.84
C ASN A 23 9.64 -16.57 6.73
N GLN A 24 8.41 -16.66 7.27
CA GLN A 24 7.98 -17.82 8.05
C GLN A 24 7.86 -19.11 7.23
N THR A 25 7.63 -18.99 5.92
CA THR A 25 7.54 -20.12 5.00
C THR A 25 8.87 -20.43 4.30
N GLU A 26 9.85 -19.55 4.43
CA GLU A 26 11.18 -19.67 3.86
C GLU A 26 12.10 -20.51 4.78
N SER A 27 12.55 -21.66 4.29
CA SER A 27 13.57 -22.49 4.94
C SER A 27 14.15 -23.50 3.94
N ASP A 28 15.26 -24.17 4.29
CA ASP A 28 15.89 -25.22 3.45
C ASP A 28 14.91 -26.37 3.10
N ILE A 29 13.88 -26.58 3.91
CA ILE A 29 12.76 -27.48 3.63
C ILE A 29 11.46 -26.67 3.80
N PRO A 30 11.01 -25.95 2.76
CA PRO A 30 9.86 -25.05 2.85
C PRO A 30 8.62 -25.77 3.35
N ARG A 31 7.91 -25.15 4.31
CA ARG A 31 6.64 -25.69 4.85
C ARG A 31 5.58 -24.61 4.86
N VAL A 32 4.53 -24.82 4.08
CA VAL A 32 3.30 -24.02 4.11
C VAL A 32 2.25 -24.80 4.89
N ASN A 33 1.93 -24.33 6.10
CA ASN A 33 0.89 -24.94 6.94
C ASN A 33 -0.45 -24.17 6.81
N ASN A 34 -1.49 -24.68 7.46
CA ASN A 34 -2.82 -24.07 7.40
C ASN A 34 -2.82 -22.64 7.97
N ALA A 35 -2.09 -22.39 9.07
CA ALA A 35 -2.00 -21.05 9.65
C ALA A 35 -1.37 -20.03 8.69
N SER A 36 -0.36 -20.42 7.91
CA SER A 36 0.22 -19.56 6.87
C SER A 36 -0.79 -19.25 5.75
N ARG A 37 -1.63 -20.21 5.37
CA ARG A 37 -2.69 -20.02 4.36
C ARG A 37 -3.79 -19.08 4.86
N GLU A 38 -4.29 -19.33 6.07
CA GLU A 38 -5.29 -18.49 6.72
C GLU A 38 -4.78 -17.06 6.91
N ARG A 39 -3.52 -16.90 7.33
CA ARG A 39 -2.91 -15.57 7.47
C ARG A 39 -2.81 -14.85 6.12
N ARG A 40 -2.48 -15.55 5.04
CA ARG A 40 -2.46 -14.97 3.70
C ARG A 40 -3.85 -14.48 3.29
N GLU A 41 -4.88 -15.30 3.48
CA GLU A 41 -6.27 -14.95 3.13
C GLU A 41 -6.74 -13.71 3.90
N GLU A 42 -6.42 -13.61 5.19
CA GLU A 42 -6.71 -12.42 6.00
C GLU A 42 -6.01 -11.17 5.45
N LEU A 43 -4.73 -11.29 5.06
CA LEU A 43 -3.97 -10.19 4.49
C LEU A 43 -4.52 -9.80 3.11
N ASP A 44 -4.85 -10.76 2.25
CA ASP A 44 -5.37 -10.49 0.90
C ASP A 44 -6.71 -9.75 0.95
N ALA A 45 -7.62 -10.13 1.85
CA ALA A 45 -8.88 -9.42 2.05
C ALA A 45 -8.67 -7.94 2.49
N LYS A 46 -7.68 -7.70 3.35
CA LYS A 46 -7.30 -6.33 3.75
C LYS A 46 -6.67 -5.56 2.59
N TRP A 47 -5.81 -6.23 1.81
CA TRP A 47 -5.17 -5.64 0.64
C TRP A 47 -6.20 -5.18 -0.39
N GLU A 48 -7.19 -6.01 -0.71
CA GLU A 48 -8.24 -5.66 -1.66
C GLU A 48 -8.97 -4.37 -1.28
N THR A 49 -9.29 -4.22 0.02
CA THR A 49 -9.93 -3.01 0.54
C THR A 49 -9.03 -1.78 0.40
N LEU A 50 -7.75 -1.91 0.78
CA LEU A 50 -6.77 -0.82 0.70
C LEU A 50 -6.49 -0.42 -0.75
N GLN A 51 -6.37 -1.40 -1.64
CA GLN A 51 -6.15 -1.19 -3.07
C GLN A 51 -7.36 -0.49 -3.71
N ALA A 52 -8.58 -0.91 -3.38
CA ALA A 52 -9.79 -0.25 -3.86
C ALA A 52 -9.86 1.22 -3.41
N LYS A 53 -9.53 1.49 -2.14
CA LYS A 53 -9.44 2.87 -1.63
C LYS A 53 -8.37 3.68 -2.35
N GLY A 54 -7.19 3.11 -2.56
CA GLY A 54 -6.09 3.77 -3.28
C GLY A 54 -6.47 4.12 -4.71
N ARG A 55 -7.10 3.18 -5.43
CA ARG A 55 -7.62 3.40 -6.79
C ARG A 55 -8.69 4.48 -6.81
N LYS A 56 -9.64 4.47 -5.89
CA LYS A 56 -10.65 5.53 -5.79
C LYS A 56 -10.02 6.92 -5.63
N ILE A 57 -9.06 7.04 -4.70
CA ILE A 57 -8.36 8.32 -4.50
C ILE A 57 -7.66 8.77 -5.78
N LEU A 58 -6.98 7.83 -6.43
CA LEU A 58 -6.18 8.09 -7.63
C LEU A 58 -7.03 8.45 -8.85
N GLU A 59 -8.09 7.69 -9.09
CA GLU A 59 -8.87 7.71 -10.34
C GLU A 59 -10.09 8.64 -10.25
N GLU A 60 -10.59 8.91 -9.05
CA GLU A 60 -11.78 9.75 -8.84
C GLU A 60 -11.47 11.01 -8.03
N ASP A 61 -10.97 10.85 -6.80
CA ASP A 61 -10.89 11.95 -5.84
C ASP A 61 -9.86 13.01 -6.26
N VAL A 62 -8.66 12.59 -6.71
CA VAL A 62 -7.61 13.50 -7.17
C VAL A 62 -8.03 14.25 -8.44
N PRO A 63 -8.55 13.62 -9.50
CA PRO A 63 -9.08 14.34 -10.66
C PRO A 63 -10.20 15.33 -10.30
N ALA A 64 -11.15 14.93 -9.45
CA ALA A 64 -12.24 15.82 -9.01
C ALA A 64 -11.70 17.03 -8.24
N PHE A 65 -10.74 16.82 -7.34
CA PHE A 65 -10.11 17.90 -6.59
C PHE A 65 -9.30 18.83 -7.51
N ASN A 66 -8.54 18.28 -8.45
CA ASN A 66 -7.81 19.06 -9.45
C ASN A 66 -8.75 19.97 -10.26
N GLN A 67 -9.95 19.49 -10.65
CA GLN A 67 -10.93 20.34 -11.35
C GLN A 67 -11.37 21.54 -10.50
N LEU A 68 -11.54 21.36 -9.18
CA LEU A 68 -11.88 22.45 -8.27
C LEU A 68 -10.73 23.46 -8.16
N LEU A 69 -9.49 22.98 -8.05
CA LEU A 69 -8.31 23.84 -7.99
C LEU A 69 -8.10 24.63 -9.29
N TRP A 70 -8.36 24.02 -10.45
CA TRP A 70 -8.32 24.71 -11.73
C TRP A 70 -9.37 25.84 -11.81
N LYS A 71 -10.61 25.58 -11.36
CA LYS A 71 -11.65 26.63 -11.27
C LYS A 71 -11.26 27.76 -10.33
N ALA A 72 -10.46 27.47 -9.29
CA ALA A 72 -9.93 28.45 -8.36
C ALA A 72 -8.65 29.15 -8.87
N GLY A 73 -8.14 28.82 -10.05
CA GLY A 73 -6.92 29.41 -10.63
C GLY A 73 -5.60 28.94 -9.99
N ILE A 74 -5.62 27.82 -9.25
CA ILE A 74 -4.45 27.29 -8.52
C ILE A 74 -3.66 26.29 -9.39
N GLY A 75 -4.36 25.47 -10.19
CA GLY A 75 -3.75 24.39 -10.98
C GLY A 75 -3.73 23.03 -10.26
N ALA A 76 -3.26 21.99 -10.93
CA ALA A 76 -3.27 20.61 -10.42
C ALA A 76 -2.16 20.35 -9.38
N VAL A 77 -2.45 19.51 -8.38
CA VAL A 77 -1.48 19.12 -7.33
C VAL A 77 -0.71 17.84 -7.66
N TRP A 78 -1.23 17.00 -8.56
CA TRP A 78 -0.62 15.74 -8.99
C TRP A 78 -1.38 15.18 -10.22
N GLY A 79 -0.68 14.55 -11.19
CA GLY A 79 -1.29 13.87 -12.33
C GLY A 79 -0.33 13.60 -13.51
N PHE A 80 -0.66 12.59 -14.34
CA PHE A 80 -0.10 12.35 -15.68
C PHE A 80 -1.11 12.77 -16.74
#